data_AF-A0A934ECQ6-F1
#
_entry.id   AF-A0A934ECQ6-F1
#
_cell.length_a   1.000
_cell.length_b   1.000
_cell.length_c   1.000
_cell.angle_alpha   90.00
_cell.angle_beta   90.00
_cell.angle_gamma   90.00
#
_symmetry.space_group_name_H-M   'P 1'
#
loop_
_entity.id
_entity.type
_entity.pdbx_description
1 polymer ?
#
loop_
_entity_poly.entity_id
_entity_poly.type
_entity_poly.pdbx_seq_one_letter_code
_entity_poly.pdbx_strand_id
1 'polypeptide(L)'
;MLAGHLKQPLYDAAKRSRDAWGIVAEDSDEAPAKALAKALEDGGFPCLVLPANLVEELPSPESAAAMEFDADGLALVNKAGERSLVLWSRVAMIAAAAFKEITAKKVKTGGPSLIAKAASLGLMAAGIPIRIGGKKGETEKVVETSELVYYLDLFERKPVRRFRVDAQDFNYACLGGRMKYAATDNFRSLVEDIASRAGRASLNRGARVLVKGEPVSAMGYDSLANLERESRWLMTLASLSDP
;
A
#
# COMPACT_ATOMS: atom_id res chain seq x y z
N MET A 1 19.63 -20.48 5.49
CA MET A 1 20.11 -19.77 6.70
C MET A 1 18.95 -19.35 7.61
N LEU A 2 18.04 -18.47 7.17
CA LEU A 2 16.87 -18.03 7.97
C LEU A 2 16.01 -19.20 8.49
N ALA A 3 15.71 -20.18 7.62
CA ALA A 3 14.95 -21.39 7.97
C ALA A 3 15.61 -22.21 9.10
N GLY A 4 16.94 -22.36 9.06
CA GLY A 4 17.69 -23.13 10.05
C GLY A 4 17.74 -22.42 11.40
N HIS A 5 17.89 -21.09 11.40
CA HIS A 5 17.92 -20.31 12.64
C HIS A 5 16.54 -20.24 13.30
N LEU A 6 15.48 -20.01 12.52
CA LEU A 6 14.11 -19.91 13.03
C LEU A 6 13.44 -21.26 13.28
N LYS A 7 14.08 -22.38 12.90
CA LYS A 7 13.50 -23.73 12.94
C LYS A 7 12.15 -23.81 12.23
N GLN A 8 12.03 -23.11 11.10
CA GLN A 8 10.81 -23.04 10.30
C GLN A 8 10.99 -23.76 8.95
N PRO A 9 9.90 -24.28 8.34
CA PRO A 9 9.93 -24.78 6.97
C PRO A 9 10.54 -23.77 6.00
N LEU A 10 11.28 -24.27 4.99
CA LEU A 10 11.96 -23.41 4.01
C LEU A 10 11.00 -22.44 3.31
N TYR A 11 9.78 -22.90 3.00
CA TYR A 11 8.75 -22.08 2.38
C TYR A 11 8.35 -20.89 3.26
N ASP A 12 8.14 -21.11 4.56
CA ASP A 12 7.74 -20.06 5.50
C ASP A 12 8.88 -19.05 5.69
N ALA A 13 10.12 -19.53 5.77
CA ALA A 13 11.29 -18.67 5.85
C ALA A 13 11.47 -17.81 4.59
N ALA A 14 11.25 -18.39 3.40
CA ALA A 14 11.30 -17.66 2.14
C ALA A 14 10.17 -16.62 2.03
N LYS A 15 8.96 -16.97 2.48
CA LYS A 15 7.84 -16.03 2.58
C LYS A 15 8.17 -14.88 3.53
N ARG A 16 8.59 -15.18 4.76
CA ARG A 16 9.00 -14.17 5.75
C ARG A 16 10.11 -13.26 5.23
N SER A 17 11.09 -13.80 4.50
CA SER A 17 12.16 -12.99 3.92
C SER A 17 11.65 -12.01 2.86
N ARG A 18 10.64 -12.38 2.07
CA ARG A 18 10.01 -11.47 1.09
C ARG A 18 9.17 -10.40 1.78
N ASP A 19 8.50 -10.78 2.87
CA ASP A 19 7.59 -9.91 3.61
C ASP A 19 8.32 -9.04 4.66
N ALA A 20 9.64 -9.19 4.82
CA ALA A 20 10.41 -8.49 5.83
C ALA A 20 10.54 -6.98 5.55
N TRP A 21 10.66 -6.58 4.28
CA TRP A 21 10.80 -5.17 3.86
C TRP A 21 11.82 -4.37 4.70
N GLY A 22 12.97 -4.99 4.99
CA GLY A 22 14.05 -4.41 5.79
C GLY A 22 13.99 -4.71 7.29
N ILE A 23 12.84 -5.09 7.84
CA ILE A 23 12.67 -5.46 9.27
C ILE A 23 12.37 -6.95 9.38
N VAL A 24 13.37 -7.74 9.76
CA VAL A 24 13.28 -9.22 9.76
C VAL A 24 12.56 -9.78 10.99
N ALA A 25 12.71 -9.11 12.14
CA ALA A 25 12.08 -9.46 13.41
C ALA A 25 11.80 -8.19 14.22
N GLU A 26 10.77 -8.24 15.04
CA GLU A 26 10.35 -7.18 15.97
C GLU A 26 10.07 -7.82 17.33
N ASP A 27 10.03 -7.00 18.37
CA ASP A 27 9.65 -7.38 19.74
C ASP A 27 10.34 -8.65 20.24
N SER A 28 11.61 -8.82 19.84
CA SER A 28 12.43 -9.97 20.20
C SER A 28 13.34 -9.60 21.35
N ASP A 29 13.52 -10.53 22.30
CA ASP A 29 14.52 -10.37 23.34
C ASP A 29 15.91 -10.16 22.74
N GLU A 30 16.77 -9.44 23.45
CA GLU A 30 18.07 -8.99 22.97
C GLU A 30 18.96 -10.16 22.50
N ALA A 31 19.01 -11.25 23.27
CA ALA A 31 19.85 -12.40 22.94
C ALA A 31 19.40 -13.12 21.64
N PRO A 32 18.12 -13.51 21.47
CA PRO A 32 17.59 -13.98 20.19
C PRO A 32 17.80 -13.01 19.02
N ALA A 33 17.59 -11.70 19.23
CA ALA A 33 17.78 -10.70 18.19
C ALA A 33 19.24 -10.61 17.71
N LYS A 34 20.20 -10.59 18.65
CA LYS A 34 21.64 -10.62 18.35
C LYS A 34 22.06 -11.90 17.66
N ALA A 35 21.52 -13.05 18.08
CA ALA A 35 21.81 -14.34 17.44
C ALA A 35 21.30 -14.37 15.99
N LEU A 36 20.11 -13.82 15.71
CA LEU A 36 19.57 -13.72 14.37
C LEU A 36 20.37 -12.76 13.49
N ALA A 37 20.71 -11.57 14.01
CA ALA A 37 21.53 -10.58 13.30
C ALA A 37 22.89 -11.17 12.92
N LYS A 38 23.57 -11.83 13.87
CA LYS A 38 24.83 -12.53 13.58
C LYS A 38 24.66 -13.61 12.50
N ALA A 39 23.59 -14.40 12.56
CA ALA A 39 23.35 -15.44 11.55
C ALA A 39 23.17 -14.83 10.14
N LEU A 40 22.47 -13.70 10.03
CA LEU A 40 22.29 -12.95 8.79
C LEU A 40 23.61 -12.37 8.27
N GLU A 41 24.41 -11.76 9.16
CA GLU A 41 25.74 -11.23 8.84
C GLU A 41 26.69 -12.33 8.36
N ASP A 42 26.69 -13.50 9.01
CA ASP A 42 27.53 -14.65 8.65
C ASP A 42 27.22 -15.19 7.23
N GLY A 43 26.07 -14.87 6.64
CA GLY A 43 25.81 -15.13 5.21
C GLY A 43 25.67 -13.88 4.35
N GLY A 44 26.29 -12.78 4.76
CA GLY A 44 26.55 -11.62 3.91
C GLY A 44 25.45 -10.56 3.91
N PHE A 45 24.52 -10.59 4.86
CA PHE A 45 23.48 -9.58 5.00
C PHE A 45 23.79 -8.67 6.19
N PRO A 46 24.26 -7.43 5.98
CA PRO A 46 24.46 -6.48 7.07
C PRO A 46 23.17 -6.28 7.85
N CYS A 47 23.25 -6.39 9.17
CA CYS A 47 22.09 -6.28 10.05
C CYS A 47 22.39 -5.34 11.20
N LEU A 48 21.31 -4.78 11.76
CA LEU A 48 21.38 -3.91 12.92
C LEU A 48 20.33 -4.37 13.92
N VAL A 49 20.73 -4.49 15.19
CA VAL A 49 19.82 -4.73 16.31
C VAL A 49 19.62 -3.40 17.01
N LEU A 50 18.37 -2.96 17.08
CA LEU A 50 17.98 -1.71 17.71
C LEU A 50 17.02 -1.97 18.87
N PRO A 51 17.12 -1.20 19.97
CA PRO A 51 16.00 -1.01 20.89
C PRO A 51 14.74 -0.55 20.13
N ALA A 52 13.57 -1.04 20.53
CA ALA A 52 12.31 -0.73 19.84
C ALA A 52 12.01 0.79 19.80
N ASN A 53 12.42 1.54 20.82
CA ASN A 53 12.24 2.99 20.89
C ASN A 53 13.19 3.79 19.97
N LEU A 54 14.15 3.15 19.30
CA LEU A 54 14.96 3.77 18.24
C LEU A 54 14.43 3.45 16.84
N VAL A 55 13.41 2.59 16.73
CA VAL A 55 12.72 2.37 15.46
C VAL A 55 11.70 3.48 15.29
N GLU A 56 11.73 4.16 14.14
CA GLU A 56 10.82 5.26 13.87
C GLU A 56 9.36 4.78 13.91
N GLU A 57 8.49 5.55 14.56
CA GLU A 57 7.05 5.42 14.36
C GLU A 57 6.65 6.34 13.21
N LEU A 58 6.00 5.77 12.19
CA LEU A 58 5.54 6.59 11.07
C LEU A 58 4.37 7.46 11.55
N PRO A 59 4.38 8.78 11.32
CA PRO A 59 3.22 9.60 11.62
C PRO A 59 2.02 9.14 10.78
N SER A 60 0.82 9.35 11.30
CA SER A 60 -0.40 9.08 10.55
C SER A 60 -0.41 9.89 9.25
N PRO A 61 -0.77 9.29 8.11
CA PRO A 61 -0.74 9.99 6.84
C PRO A 61 -1.86 11.04 6.75
N GLU A 62 -1.50 12.27 6.40
CA GLU A 62 -2.42 13.31 5.95
C GLU A 62 -2.79 13.05 4.48
N SER A 63 -4.08 12.88 4.18
CA SER A 63 -4.51 12.62 2.79
C SER A 63 -4.34 13.87 1.92
N ALA A 64 -3.62 13.72 0.81
CA ALA A 64 -3.51 14.73 -0.24
C ALA A 64 -4.40 14.33 -1.43
N ALA A 65 -5.33 15.22 -1.78
CA ALA A 65 -6.26 15.07 -2.89
C ALA A 65 -5.83 15.85 -4.14
N ALA A 66 -4.99 16.88 -3.98
CA ALA A 66 -4.37 17.59 -5.08
C ALA A 66 -2.98 18.10 -4.65
N MET A 67 -2.20 18.57 -5.61
CA MET A 67 -0.99 19.32 -5.33
C MET A 67 -0.78 20.45 -6.32
N GLU A 68 0.08 21.39 -5.97
CA GLU A 68 0.60 22.43 -6.84
C GLU A 68 2.11 22.50 -6.67
N PHE A 69 2.82 22.59 -7.78
CA PHE A 69 4.27 22.70 -7.77
C PHE A 69 4.71 24.16 -7.74
N ASP A 70 5.66 24.46 -6.86
CA ASP A 70 6.36 25.74 -6.79
C ASP A 70 7.87 25.54 -7.04
N ALA A 71 8.60 26.64 -7.18
CA ALA A 71 10.06 26.67 -7.26
C ALA A 71 10.70 26.11 -5.98
N ASP A 72 10.17 26.47 -4.80
CA ASP A 72 10.78 26.14 -3.51
C ASP A 72 10.18 24.89 -2.83
N GLY A 73 9.02 24.44 -3.29
CA GLY A 73 8.34 23.30 -2.70
C GLY A 73 7.12 22.82 -3.48
N LEU A 74 6.26 22.09 -2.78
CA LEU A 74 4.95 21.69 -3.23
C LEU A 74 3.89 22.09 -2.19
N ALA A 75 2.75 22.56 -2.66
CA ALA A 75 1.56 22.75 -1.84
C ALA A 75 0.66 21.54 -2.01
N LEU A 76 0.42 20.81 -0.92
CA LEU A 76 -0.50 19.67 -0.88
C LEU A 76 -1.86 20.16 -0.39
N VAL A 77 -2.92 19.73 -1.06
CA VAL A 77 -4.30 20.10 -0.73
C VAL A 77 -5.08 18.86 -0.33
N ASN A 78 -5.67 18.84 0.85
CA ASN A 78 -6.49 17.72 1.29
C ASN A 78 -7.93 17.81 0.73
N LYS A 79 -8.77 16.80 1.00
CA LYS A 79 -10.17 16.78 0.54
C LYS A 79 -11.03 17.92 1.13
N ALA A 80 -10.61 18.53 2.25
CA ALA A 80 -11.26 19.69 2.85
C ALA A 80 -10.80 21.03 2.24
N GLY A 81 -9.83 21.01 1.32
CA GLY A 81 -9.27 22.21 0.70
C GLY A 81 -8.16 22.87 1.53
N GLU A 82 -7.75 22.28 2.65
CA GLU A 82 -6.66 22.79 3.47
C GLU A 82 -5.33 22.58 2.76
N ARG A 83 -4.47 23.60 2.81
CA ARG A 83 -3.19 23.64 2.10
C ARG A 83 -2.02 23.47 3.07
N SER A 84 -1.16 22.50 2.78
CA SER A 84 0.10 22.24 3.48
C SER A 84 1.28 22.45 2.55
N LEU A 85 2.14 23.42 2.86
CA LEU A 85 3.38 23.64 2.12
C LEU A 85 4.48 22.69 2.62
N VAL A 86 5.15 22.03 1.68
CA VAL A 86 6.33 21.17 1.91
C VAL A 86 7.46 21.67 1.01
N LEU A 87 8.54 22.14 1.63
CA LEU A 87 9.71 22.62 0.88
C LEU A 87 10.49 21.44 0.29
N TRP A 88 11.04 21.59 -0.92
CA TRP A 88 11.85 20.54 -1.58
C TRP A 88 13.03 20.11 -0.71
N SER A 89 13.64 21.07 -0.02
CA SER A 89 14.75 20.84 0.91
C SER A 89 14.38 20.05 2.16
N ARG A 90 13.08 19.90 2.46
CA ARG A 90 12.57 19.19 3.63
C ARG A 90 11.98 17.83 3.33
N VAL A 91 11.78 17.49 2.05
CA VAL A 91 11.31 16.15 1.66
C VAL A 91 12.39 15.14 2.05
N ALA A 92 12.08 14.31 3.03
CA ALA A 92 12.96 13.28 3.57
C ALA A 92 13.01 12.07 2.64
N MET A 93 11.84 11.62 2.21
CA MET A 93 11.64 10.39 1.47
C MET A 93 10.41 10.51 0.57
N ILE A 94 10.52 9.90 -0.61
CA ILE A 94 9.42 9.66 -1.55
C ILE A 94 9.23 8.16 -1.62
N ALA A 95 8.09 7.68 -1.15
CA ALA A 95 7.79 6.26 -1.10
C ALA A 95 6.55 5.97 -1.94
N ALA A 96 6.70 5.16 -2.99
CA ALA A 96 5.58 4.74 -3.82
C ALA A 96 5.38 3.23 -3.73
N ALA A 97 4.14 2.79 -3.89
CA ALA A 97 3.79 1.39 -4.05
C ALA A 97 2.62 1.24 -5.00
N ALA A 98 2.53 0.07 -5.62
CA ALA A 98 1.36 -0.39 -6.31
C ALA A 98 1.20 -1.89 -6.10
N PHE A 99 -0.04 -2.33 -5.88
CA PHE A 99 -0.37 -3.71 -5.56
C PHE A 99 -1.84 -3.99 -5.91
N LYS A 100 -2.17 -5.27 -6.02
CA LYS A 100 -3.56 -5.68 -6.27
C LYS A 100 -4.36 -5.65 -4.98
N GLU A 101 -5.37 -4.80 -4.93
CA GLU A 101 -6.37 -4.84 -3.88
C GLU A 101 -7.49 -5.80 -4.29
N ILE A 102 -7.81 -6.75 -3.40
CA ILE A 102 -8.90 -7.71 -3.62
C ILE A 102 -10.07 -7.28 -2.74
N THR A 103 -11.14 -6.81 -3.37
CA THR A 103 -12.39 -6.49 -2.69
C THR A 103 -13.37 -7.64 -2.89
N ALA A 104 -13.76 -8.30 -1.80
CA ALA A 104 -14.79 -9.32 -1.81
C ALA A 104 -16.17 -8.68 -1.54
N LYS A 105 -17.05 -8.64 -2.54
CA LYS A 105 -18.45 -8.21 -2.37
C LYS A 105 -19.35 -9.42 -2.27
N LYS A 106 -20.11 -9.53 -1.18
CA LYS A 106 -21.20 -10.50 -1.06
C LYS A 106 -22.39 -10.04 -1.90
N VAL A 107 -22.66 -10.72 -3.00
CA VAL A 107 -23.82 -10.43 -3.85
C VAL A 107 -24.90 -11.46 -3.56
N LYS A 108 -26.03 -11.00 -2.99
CA LYS A 108 -27.23 -11.82 -2.85
C LYS A 108 -27.84 -12.05 -4.22
N THR A 109 -27.58 -13.22 -4.79
CA THR A 109 -28.15 -13.61 -6.09
C THR A 109 -29.34 -14.52 -5.79
N GLY A 110 -30.54 -13.97 -5.55
CA GLY A 110 -31.65 -14.80 -5.07
C GLY A 110 -32.99 -14.13 -4.81
N GLY A 111 -33.47 -13.23 -5.67
CA GLY A 111 -34.91 -12.91 -5.73
C GLY A 111 -35.60 -13.85 -6.73
N PRO A 112 -36.80 -14.40 -6.46
CA PRO A 112 -37.51 -15.19 -7.46
C PRO A 112 -37.71 -14.34 -8.72
N SER A 113 -37.37 -14.89 -9.90
CA SER A 113 -37.62 -14.21 -11.17
C SER A 113 -39.08 -13.77 -11.24
N LEU A 114 -39.37 -12.66 -11.91
CA LEU A 114 -40.74 -12.17 -12.11
C LEU A 114 -41.67 -13.27 -12.67
N ILE A 115 -41.11 -14.17 -13.48
CA ILE A 115 -41.78 -15.35 -14.02
C ILE A 115 -42.17 -16.36 -12.92
N ALA A 116 -41.28 -16.62 -11.95
CA ALA A 116 -41.58 -17.49 -10.82
C ALA A 116 -42.62 -16.90 -9.86
N LYS A 117 -42.66 -15.56 -9.69
CA LYS A 117 -43.75 -14.88 -8.95
C LYS A 117 -45.08 -14.97 -9.70
N ALA A 118 -45.09 -14.77 -11.02
CA ALA A 118 -46.30 -14.86 -11.84
C ALA A 118 -46.89 -16.28 -11.89
N ALA A 119 -46.04 -17.32 -12.02
CA ALA A 119 -46.49 -18.71 -11.99
C ALA A 119 -47.11 -19.11 -10.64
N SER A 120 -46.59 -18.58 -9.51
CA SER A 120 -47.14 -18.85 -8.18
C SER A 120 -48.53 -18.24 -7.95
N LEU A 121 -48.85 -17.13 -8.63
CA LEU A 121 -50.18 -16.51 -8.58
C LEU A 121 -51.20 -17.29 -9.43
N GLY A 122 -50.80 -17.80 -10.60
CA GLY A 122 -51.69 -18.59 -11.46
C GLY A 122 -52.09 -19.94 -10.87
N LEU A 123 -51.20 -20.58 -10.11
CA LEU A 123 -51.47 -21.89 -9.49
C LEU A 123 -52.35 -21.81 -8.23
N MET A 124 -52.36 -20.68 -7.51
CA MET A 124 -53.27 -20.47 -6.38
C MET A 124 -54.74 -20.36 -6.82
N ALA A 125 -55.00 -19.85 -8.03
CA ALA A 125 -56.36 -19.71 -8.57
C ALA A 125 -57.00 -21.06 -8.97
N ALA A 126 -56.19 -22.11 -9.18
CA ALA A 126 -56.65 -23.42 -9.64
C ALA A 126 -56.90 -24.44 -8.52
N GLY A 127 -56.71 -24.08 -7.24
CA GLY A 127 -57.03 -24.94 -6.09
C GLY A 127 -56.13 -26.17 -5.91
N ILE A 128 -54.99 -26.26 -6.63
CA ILE A 128 -54.06 -27.37 -6.52
C ILE A 128 -53.03 -27.06 -5.42
N PRO A 129 -52.95 -27.86 -4.33
CA PRO A 129 -51.98 -27.64 -3.27
C PRO A 129 -50.56 -27.96 -3.77
N ILE A 130 -49.75 -26.92 -3.97
CA ILE A 130 -48.31 -27.11 -4.20
C ILE A 130 -47.69 -27.51 -2.85
N ARG A 131 -47.03 -28.67 -2.80
CA ARG A 131 -46.09 -29.00 -1.73
C ARG A 131 -44.99 -27.94 -1.73
N ILE A 132 -45.10 -26.95 -0.84
CA ILE A 132 -44.04 -25.99 -0.50
C ILE A 132 -42.97 -26.76 0.29
N GLY A 133 -42.19 -27.56 -0.42
CA GLY A 133 -41.17 -28.46 0.11
C GLY A 133 -39.87 -28.28 -0.66
N GLY A 134 -39.29 -27.09 -0.55
CA GLY A 134 -37.97 -26.80 -1.10
C GLY A 134 -37.44 -25.55 -0.45
N LYS A 135 -36.62 -25.71 0.60
CA LYS A 135 -35.76 -24.62 1.09
C LYS A 135 -34.92 -24.15 -0.11
N LYS A 136 -35.34 -23.05 -0.75
CA LYS A 136 -34.45 -22.29 -1.63
C LYS A 136 -33.38 -21.72 -0.73
N GLY A 137 -32.23 -22.40 -0.68
CA GLY A 137 -31.04 -21.84 -0.07
C GLY A 137 -30.72 -20.54 -0.79
N GLU A 138 -30.72 -19.42 -0.06
CA GLU A 138 -30.02 -18.23 -0.52
C GLU A 138 -28.56 -18.64 -0.71
N THR A 139 -28.11 -18.80 -1.95
CA THR A 139 -26.69 -18.99 -2.24
C THR A 139 -26.04 -17.61 -2.24
N GLU A 140 -25.36 -17.29 -1.14
CA GLU A 140 -24.44 -16.14 -1.10
C GLU A 140 -23.31 -16.40 -2.10
N LYS A 141 -23.24 -15.60 -3.17
CA LYS A 141 -22.08 -15.60 -4.06
C LYS A 141 -21.14 -14.49 -3.63
N VAL A 142 -19.94 -14.84 -3.18
CA VAL A 142 -18.85 -13.89 -2.99
C VAL A 142 -18.26 -13.62 -4.37
N VAL A 143 -18.30 -12.36 -4.81
CA VAL A 143 -17.64 -11.91 -6.03
C VAL A 143 -16.40 -11.14 -5.59
N GLU A 144 -15.23 -11.70 -5.89
CA GLU A 144 -13.95 -11.02 -5.70
C GLU A 144 -13.64 -10.17 -6.92
N THR A 145 -13.40 -8.88 -6.70
CA THR A 145 -12.87 -7.96 -7.72
C THR A 145 -11.44 -7.62 -7.33
N SER A 146 -10.52 -7.72 -8.28
CA SER A 146 -9.13 -7.31 -8.08
C SER A 146 -8.85 -6.05 -8.90
N GLU A 147 -8.34 -5.02 -8.23
CA GLU A 147 -7.97 -3.75 -8.83
C GLU A 147 -6.52 -3.40 -8.47
N LEU A 148 -5.78 -2.79 -9.40
CA LEU A 148 -4.42 -2.33 -9.15
C LEU A 148 -4.48 -0.91 -8.57
N VAL A 149 -4.12 -0.76 -7.30
CA VAL A 149 -4.09 0.51 -6.58
C VAL A 149 -2.66 1.05 -6.50
N TYR A 150 -2.54 2.38 -6.38
CA TYR A 150 -1.25 3.07 -6.33
C TYR A 150 -1.26 4.11 -5.19
N TYR A 151 -0.23 4.07 -4.37
CA TYR A 151 -0.07 4.99 -3.24
C TYR A 151 1.30 5.66 -3.30
N LEU A 152 1.33 6.96 -3.00
CA LEU A 152 2.54 7.74 -2.80
C LEU A 152 2.50 8.36 -1.42
N ASP A 153 3.50 8.06 -0.60
CA ASP A 153 3.78 8.73 0.66
C ASP A 153 4.96 9.70 0.50
N LEU A 154 4.75 10.94 0.93
CA LEU A 154 5.79 11.97 1.04
C LEU A 154 6.07 12.21 2.52
N PHE A 155 7.34 12.05 2.91
CA PHE A 155 7.78 12.30 4.28
C PHE A 155 8.54 13.62 4.34
N GLU A 156 8.22 14.46 5.32
CA GLU A 156 8.97 15.67 5.63
C GLU A 156 9.85 15.45 6.86
N ARG A 157 11.04 16.07 6.94
CA ARG A 157 11.96 15.89 8.08
C ARG A 157 11.60 16.70 9.33
N LYS A 158 11.20 17.98 9.18
CA LYS A 158 11.08 18.92 10.32
C LYS A 158 9.93 19.92 10.10
N PRO A 159 8.76 19.76 10.75
CA PRO A 159 8.39 18.62 11.59
C PRO A 159 8.26 17.32 10.78
N VAL A 160 8.35 16.17 11.45
CA VAL A 160 8.10 14.88 10.78
C VAL A 160 6.62 14.79 10.43
N ARG A 161 6.31 14.84 9.13
CA ARG A 161 4.95 14.73 8.58
C ARG A 161 4.94 13.69 7.48
N ARG A 162 3.78 13.07 7.26
CA ARG A 162 3.56 12.12 6.18
C ARG A 162 2.31 12.52 5.44
N PHE A 163 2.43 12.70 4.14
CA PHE A 163 1.31 12.96 3.25
C PHE A 163 1.10 11.76 2.35
N ARG A 164 -0.15 11.35 2.15
CA ARG A 164 -0.50 10.22 1.29
C ARG A 164 -1.37 10.65 0.12
N VAL A 165 -0.92 10.33 -1.07
CA VAL A 165 -1.68 10.39 -2.31
C VAL A 165 -2.19 9.00 -2.64
N ASP A 166 -3.52 8.88 -2.77
CA ASP A 166 -4.18 7.74 -3.41
C ASP A 166 -4.42 8.10 -4.87
N ALA A 167 -3.82 7.34 -5.79
CA ALA A 167 -3.86 7.69 -7.20
C ALA A 167 -5.25 7.73 -7.82
N GLN A 168 -6.22 6.98 -7.27
CA GLN A 168 -7.60 6.95 -7.78
C GLN A 168 -8.39 8.20 -7.40
N ASP A 169 -8.09 8.76 -6.23
CA ASP A 169 -8.79 9.91 -5.65
C ASP A 169 -8.03 11.25 -5.87
N PHE A 170 -6.92 11.23 -6.60
CA PHE A 170 -6.03 12.37 -6.75
C PHE A 170 -6.29 13.20 -8.02
N ASN A 171 -6.29 14.53 -7.86
CA ASN A 171 -6.37 15.48 -8.96
C ASN A 171 -4.98 15.79 -9.54
N TYR A 172 -4.73 15.31 -10.76
CA TYR A 172 -3.46 15.46 -11.48
C TYR A 172 -3.31 16.78 -12.26
N ALA A 173 -4.13 17.79 -11.99
CA ALA A 173 -4.03 19.10 -12.66
C ALA A 173 -2.64 19.76 -12.56
N CYS A 174 -1.86 19.43 -11.51
CA CYS A 174 -0.45 19.85 -11.37
C CYS A 174 0.46 19.46 -12.54
N LEU A 175 0.10 18.43 -13.31
CA LEU A 175 0.87 17.99 -14.48
C LEU A 175 0.62 18.88 -15.70
N GLY A 176 -0.39 19.75 -15.68
CA GLY A 176 -0.73 20.66 -16.76
C GLY A 176 -0.87 19.94 -18.11
N GLY A 177 -0.19 20.42 -19.14
CA GLY A 177 -0.21 19.84 -20.48
C GLY A 177 0.41 18.44 -20.60
N ARG A 178 1.07 17.93 -19.56
CA ARG A 178 1.61 16.55 -19.52
C ARG A 178 0.63 15.54 -18.94
N MET A 179 -0.53 15.99 -18.46
CA MET A 179 -1.57 15.09 -17.95
C MET A 179 -2.05 14.17 -19.07
N LYS A 180 -1.99 12.87 -18.81
CA LYS A 180 -2.42 11.77 -19.66
C LYS A 180 -3.82 11.30 -19.26
N TYR A 181 -4.39 10.43 -20.09
CA TYR A 181 -5.72 9.87 -19.87
C TYR A 181 -5.76 8.87 -18.70
N ALA A 182 -4.73 8.04 -18.54
CA ALA A 182 -4.68 7.02 -17.50
C ALA A 182 -4.07 7.57 -16.20
N ALA A 183 -4.76 7.35 -15.08
CA ALA A 183 -4.27 7.73 -13.75
C ALA A 183 -2.91 7.11 -13.42
N THR A 184 -2.62 5.91 -13.93
CA THR A 184 -1.33 5.22 -13.72
C THR A 184 -0.16 5.96 -14.37
N ASP A 185 -0.37 6.51 -15.57
CA ASP A 185 0.68 7.25 -16.25
C ASP A 185 0.87 8.65 -15.63
N ASN A 186 -0.22 9.24 -15.14
CA ASN A 186 -0.16 10.49 -14.36
C ASN A 186 0.57 10.28 -13.04
N PHE A 187 0.27 9.20 -12.32
CA PHE A 187 0.94 8.83 -11.08
C PHE A 187 2.45 8.64 -11.28
N ARG A 188 2.87 7.95 -12.35
CA ARG A 188 4.30 7.84 -12.69
C ARG A 188 4.92 9.21 -12.94
N SER A 189 4.28 10.04 -13.77
CA SER A 189 4.79 11.38 -14.12
C SER A 189 4.89 12.28 -12.87
N LEU A 190 3.94 12.16 -11.95
CA LEU A 190 3.93 12.83 -10.65
C LEU A 190 5.14 12.42 -9.79
N VAL A 191 5.39 11.12 -9.65
CA VAL A 191 6.53 10.61 -8.86
C VAL A 191 7.86 11.05 -9.49
N GLU A 192 7.98 11.02 -10.81
CA GLU A 192 9.16 11.52 -11.55
C GLU A 192 9.41 13.01 -11.31
N ASP A 193 8.36 13.84 -11.40
CA ASP A 193 8.45 15.27 -11.14
C ASP A 193 8.92 15.58 -9.72
N ILE A 194 8.31 14.93 -8.72
CA ILE A 194 8.67 15.13 -7.30
C ILE A 194 10.11 14.68 -7.08
N ALA A 195 10.51 13.51 -7.58
CA ALA A 195 11.87 13.00 -7.41
C ALA A 195 12.92 13.89 -8.08
N SER A 196 12.61 14.48 -9.24
CA SER A 196 13.53 15.38 -9.95
C SER A 196 13.78 16.70 -9.20
N ARG A 197 12.78 17.20 -8.44
CA ARG A 197 12.85 18.46 -7.70
C ARG A 197 13.38 18.26 -6.27
N ALA A 198 13.01 17.16 -5.63
CA ALA A 198 13.46 16.78 -4.29
C ALA A 198 14.77 15.98 -4.35
N GLY A 199 15.82 16.52 -4.98
CA GLY A 199 17.06 15.77 -5.26
C GLY A 199 17.83 15.22 -4.04
N ARG A 200 17.44 15.59 -2.81
CA ARG A 200 18.00 15.07 -1.55
C ARG A 200 17.10 14.02 -0.87
N ALA A 201 15.89 13.82 -1.37
CA ALA A 201 14.96 12.84 -0.80
C ALA A 201 15.44 11.42 -1.11
N SER A 202 15.36 10.54 -0.13
CA SER A 202 15.53 9.11 -0.38
C SER A 202 14.33 8.58 -1.17
N LEU A 203 14.57 7.54 -1.97
CA LEU A 203 13.52 6.86 -2.73
C LEU A 203 13.38 5.44 -2.19
N ASN A 204 12.14 5.02 -1.90
CA ASN A 204 11.89 3.59 -1.64
C ASN A 204 12.02 2.76 -2.93
N ARG A 205 11.88 1.44 -2.83
CA ARG A 205 11.94 0.56 -4.02
C ARG A 205 10.93 0.96 -5.09
N GLY A 206 9.66 1.16 -4.75
CA GLY A 206 8.63 1.48 -5.74
C GLY A 206 8.84 2.82 -6.45
N ALA A 207 9.26 3.86 -5.75
CA ALA A 207 9.60 5.15 -6.34
C ALA A 207 10.76 5.02 -7.34
N ARG A 208 11.80 4.25 -7.00
CA ARG A 208 12.91 3.96 -7.94
C ARG A 208 12.45 3.22 -9.18
N VAL A 209 11.58 2.22 -9.04
CA VAL A 209 10.99 1.48 -10.18
C VAL A 209 10.24 2.44 -11.11
N LEU A 210 9.45 3.36 -10.55
CA LEU A 210 8.72 4.35 -11.35
C LEU A 210 9.65 5.29 -12.10
N VAL A 211 10.61 5.91 -11.40
CA VAL A 211 11.57 6.86 -11.98
C VAL A 211 12.42 6.21 -13.07
N LYS A 212 12.74 4.92 -12.96
CA LYS A 212 13.50 4.18 -13.97
C LYS A 212 12.67 3.73 -15.18
N GLY A 213 11.37 3.95 -15.20
CA GLY A 213 10.51 3.43 -16.27
C GLY A 213 10.24 1.93 -16.19
N GLU A 214 10.56 1.27 -15.07
CA GLU A 214 10.39 -0.18 -14.91
C GLU A 214 8.90 -0.56 -14.71
N PRO A 215 8.53 -1.83 -15.00
CA PRO A 215 7.16 -2.30 -14.82
C PRO A 215 6.79 -2.40 -13.33
N VAL A 216 5.52 -2.13 -13.02
CA VAL A 216 4.99 -2.14 -11.64
C VAL A 216 5.19 -3.49 -10.93
N SER A 217 5.21 -4.60 -11.67
CA SER A 217 5.51 -5.92 -11.11
C SER A 217 6.89 -6.03 -10.46
N ALA A 218 7.85 -5.16 -10.81
CA ALA A 218 9.18 -5.13 -10.20
C ALA A 218 9.19 -4.54 -8.78
N MET A 219 8.11 -3.84 -8.38
CA MET A 219 7.98 -3.26 -7.04
C MET A 219 7.87 -4.33 -5.95
N GLY A 220 7.06 -5.37 -6.21
CA GLY A 220 6.90 -6.51 -5.31
C GLY A 220 6.00 -6.29 -4.08
N TYR A 221 5.27 -5.18 -3.99
CA TYR A 221 4.31 -4.98 -2.91
C TYR A 221 3.04 -5.80 -3.14
N ASP A 222 2.50 -6.36 -2.06
CA ASP A 222 1.23 -7.09 -2.07
C ASP A 222 0.16 -6.41 -1.20
N SER A 223 0.54 -5.38 -0.43
CA SER A 223 -0.36 -4.65 0.46
C SER A 223 0.20 -3.27 0.81
N LEU A 224 -0.66 -2.43 1.37
CA LEU A 224 -0.26 -1.15 1.94
C LEU A 224 0.73 -1.34 3.10
N ALA A 225 0.54 -2.37 3.93
CA ALA A 225 1.42 -2.66 5.06
C ALA A 225 2.88 -2.92 4.63
N ASN A 226 3.11 -3.45 3.42
CA ASN A 226 4.47 -3.62 2.88
C ASN A 226 5.14 -2.26 2.62
N LEU A 227 4.40 -1.29 2.07
CA LEU A 227 4.88 0.09 1.89
C LEU A 227 5.21 0.72 3.24
N GLU A 228 4.34 0.56 4.24
CA GLU A 228 4.55 1.14 5.57
C GLU A 228 5.77 0.52 6.26
N ARG A 229 5.94 -0.80 6.14
CA ARG A 229 7.08 -1.52 6.71
C ARG A 229 8.41 -1.07 6.11
N GLU A 230 8.49 -0.97 4.78
CA GLU A 230 9.70 -0.46 4.10
C GLU A 230 9.96 1.01 4.44
N SER A 231 8.90 1.83 4.48
CA SER A 231 9.02 3.25 4.82
C SER A 231 9.56 3.43 6.25
N ARG A 232 9.07 2.63 7.20
CA ARG A 232 9.56 2.64 8.59
C ARG A 232 11.04 2.27 8.67
N TRP A 233 11.45 1.23 7.96
CA TRP A 233 12.85 0.82 7.88
C TRP A 233 13.74 1.95 7.32
N LEU A 234 13.35 2.54 6.19
CA LEU A 234 14.14 3.59 5.53
C LEU A 234 14.20 4.87 6.35
N MET A 235 13.10 5.27 7.01
CA MET A 235 13.10 6.42 7.91
C MET A 235 13.99 6.19 9.13
N THR A 236 13.99 4.97 9.69
CA THR A 236 14.89 4.58 10.79
C THR A 236 16.36 4.67 10.37
N LEU A 237 16.70 4.16 9.18
CA LEU A 237 18.08 4.29 8.68
C LEU A 237 18.46 5.76 8.43
N ALA A 238 17.52 6.58 7.97
CA ALA A 238 17.76 8.00 7.76
C ALA A 238 18.00 8.76 9.07
N SER A 239 17.23 8.49 10.13
CA SER A 239 17.41 9.16 11.43
C SER A 239 18.71 8.74 12.12
N LEU A 240 19.18 7.51 11.92
CA LEU A 240 20.49 7.06 12.39
C LEU A 240 21.67 7.70 11.63
N SER A 241 21.44 8.21 10.41
CA SER A 241 22.48 8.81 9.56
C SER A 241 22.58 10.34 9.67
N ASP A 242 21.56 10.99 10.24
CA ASP A 242 21.43 12.45 10.38
C ASP A 242 21.19 12.83 11.85
N PRO A 243 22.19 12.61 12.74
CA PRO A 243 22.05 12.79 14.20
C PRO A 243 21.84 14.25 14.64
#